data_AF-A0A399R0L4-F1
#
_entry.id   AF-A0A399R0L4-F1
#
_cell.length_a   1.000
_cell.length_b   1.000
_cell.length_c   1.000
_cell.angle_alpha   90.00
_cell.angle_beta   90.00
_cell.angle_gamma   90.00
#
_symmetry.space_group_name_H-M   'P 1'
#
loop_
_entity.id
_entity.type
_entity.pdbx_description
1 polymer ?
#
loop_
_entity_poly.entity_id
_entity_poly.type
_entity_poly.pdbx_seq_one_letter_code
_entity_poly.pdbx_strand_id
1 'polypeptide(L)' 'MGQGLGRATTPHSADTDMGETHIIGATSIDRDEELQRVEAALKRLERGQFGHCLYCGDRIDLERLQHDPAVESCDMCEED' A
#
# COMPACT_ATOMS: atom_id res chain seq x y z
N MET A 1 24.11 -55.80 -41.42
CA MET A 1 25.21 -55.84 -40.42
C MET A 1 25.27 -54.45 -39.81
N GLY A 2 24.61 -54.21 -38.68
CA GLY A 2 25.29 -54.11 -37.39
C GLY A 2 24.56 -53.04 -36.58
N GLN A 3 24.01 -53.45 -35.45
CA GLN A 3 23.16 -52.65 -34.56
C GLN A 3 24.06 -51.85 -33.61
N GLY A 4 23.64 -50.65 -33.21
CA GLY A 4 24.30 -49.86 -32.17
C GLY A 4 23.28 -49.19 -31.28
N LEU A 5 22.95 -49.86 -30.18
CA LEU A 5 22.00 -49.46 -29.15
C LEU A 5 22.66 -48.45 -28.21
N GLY A 6 22.00 -47.33 -27.89
CA GLY A 6 22.48 -46.35 -26.92
C GLY A 6 21.33 -45.87 -26.05
N ARG A 7 21.42 -46.17 -24.76
CA ARG A 7 20.35 -46.13 -23.75
C ARG A 7 20.28 -44.75 -23.08
N ALA A 8 19.11 -44.43 -22.53
CA ALA A 8 18.86 -44.11 -21.11
C ALA A 8 18.04 -42.82 -20.85
N THR A 9 16.99 -43.02 -20.03
CA THR A 9 16.49 -42.17 -18.91
C THR A 9 16.24 -40.68 -19.17
N THR A 10 15.05 -40.13 -18.99
CA THR A 10 14.26 -40.06 -17.73
C THR A 10 12.78 -39.71 -18.00
N PRO A 11 11.82 -40.13 -17.14
CA PRO A 11 10.49 -39.55 -17.08
C PRO A 11 10.47 -38.39 -16.09
N HIS A 12 10.23 -37.16 -16.55
CA HIS A 12 9.77 -36.06 -15.69
C HIS A 12 9.27 -34.91 -16.58
N SER A 13 8.22 -35.18 -17.37
CA SER A 13 7.42 -34.07 -17.90
C SER A 13 6.74 -33.46 -16.69
N ALA A 14 7.43 -32.46 -16.13
CA ALA A 14 7.10 -31.68 -14.97
C ALA A 14 5.60 -31.65 -14.71
N ASP A 15 5.21 -32.32 -13.63
CA ASP A 15 4.05 -31.95 -12.83
C ASP A 15 4.38 -30.56 -12.27
N THR A 16 4.25 -29.53 -13.12
CA THR A 16 4.12 -28.18 -12.60
C THR A 16 2.72 -28.17 -12.01
N ASP A 17 2.66 -28.52 -10.72
CA ASP A 17 1.70 -27.95 -9.78
C ASP A 17 1.63 -26.45 -10.14
N MET A 18 0.65 -26.11 -10.97
CA MET A 18 0.26 -24.72 -11.15
C MET A 18 -0.43 -24.38 -9.85
N GLY A 19 0.42 -24.11 -8.85
CA GLY A 19 0.03 -23.67 -7.53
C GLY A 19 -1.05 -22.65 -7.74
N GLU A 20 -2.24 -23.00 -7.27
CA GLU A 20 -3.40 -22.15 -7.23
C GLU A 20 -2.96 -20.87 -6.54
N THR A 21 -2.61 -19.86 -7.34
CA THR A 21 -2.31 -18.55 -6.81
C THR A 21 -3.67 -18.00 -6.44
N HIS A 22 -4.08 -18.33 -5.22
CA HIS A 22 -5.23 -17.77 -4.56
C HIS A 22 -4.92 -16.30 -4.34
N ILE A 23 -5.20 -15.49 -5.36
CA ILE A 23 -5.23 -14.05 -5.25
C ILE A 23 -6.31 -13.69 -4.23
N ILE A 24 -5.88 -13.41 -3.00
CA ILE A 24 -6.70 -12.74 -1.98
C ILE A 24 -6.74 -11.26 -2.37
N GLY A 25 -7.36 -10.97 -3.52
CA GLY A 25 -7.30 -9.69 -4.21
C GLY A 25 -8.32 -8.69 -3.69
N ALA A 26 -8.16 -8.24 -2.43
CA ALA A 26 -9.05 -7.22 -1.87
C ALA A 26 -8.42 -6.27 -0.83
N THR A 27 -7.09 -6.17 -0.70
CA THR A 27 -6.49 -5.25 0.31
C THR A 27 -5.24 -4.49 -0.13
N SER A 28 -4.79 -4.63 -1.37
CA SER A 28 -3.47 -4.08 -1.76
C SER A 28 -3.49 -2.61 -2.15
N ILE A 29 -4.62 -2.08 -2.65
CA ILE A 29 -4.67 -0.69 -3.15
C ILE A 29 -4.82 0.31 -1.99
N ASP A 30 -5.66 0.00 -0.99
CA ASP A 30 -5.90 0.88 0.18
C ASP A 30 -4.67 1.08 1.08
N ARG A 31 -3.77 0.09 1.17
CA ARG A 31 -2.62 0.16 2.09
C ARG A 31 -1.66 1.28 1.71
N ASP A 32 -1.44 1.50 0.42
CA ASP A 32 -0.52 2.51 -0.06
C ASP A 32 -1.06 3.93 0.16
N GLU A 33 -2.37 4.14 0.09
CA GLU A 33 -2.99 5.45 0.31
C GLU A 33 -2.95 5.86 1.78
N GLU A 34 -3.27 4.94 2.69
CA GLU A 34 -3.16 5.16 4.14
C GLU A 34 -1.72 5.54 4.53
N LEU A 35 -0.74 4.80 4.01
CA LEU A 35 0.68 5.09 4.24
C LEU A 35 1.07 6.47 3.73
N GLN A 36 0.63 6.84 2.52
CA GLN A 36 0.90 8.17 1.96
C GLN A 36 0.30 9.29 2.80
N ARG A 37 -0.92 9.12 3.33
CA ARG A 37 -1.56 10.10 4.23
C ARG A 37 -0.74 10.31 5.50
N VAL A 38 -0.29 9.22 6.13
CA VAL A 38 0.55 9.27 7.33
C VAL A 38 1.91 9.90 7.03
N GLU A 39 2.56 9.54 5.92
CA GLU A 39 3.83 10.15 5.52
C GLU A 39 3.70 11.65 5.25
N ALA A 40 2.60 12.09 4.64
CA ALA A 40 2.32 13.50 4.43
C ALA A 40 2.15 14.25 5.76
N ALA A 41 1.44 13.65 6.72
CA ALA A 41 1.28 14.19 8.07
C ALA A 41 2.63 14.34 8.80
N LEU A 42 3.49 13.31 8.73
CA LEU A 42 4.82 13.34 9.31
C LEU A 42 5.68 14.45 8.68
N LYS A 43 5.67 14.58 7.35
CA LYS A 43 6.38 15.66 6.66
C LYS A 43 5.89 17.04 7.11
N ARG A 44 4.59 17.22 7.38
CA ARG A 44 4.04 18.49 7.91
C ARG A 44 4.53 18.75 9.34
N LEU A 45 4.63 17.71 10.17
CA LEU A 45 5.19 17.81 11.53
C LEU A 45 6.66 18.22 11.51
N GLU A 46 7.48 17.59 10.66
CA GLU A 46 8.89 17.94 10.49
C GLU A 46 9.09 19.39 10.03
N ARG A 47 8.18 19.89 9.19
CA ARG A 47 8.21 21.27 8.68
C ARG A 47 7.56 22.29 9.63
N GLY A 48 7.05 21.87 10.78
CA GLY A 48 6.35 22.73 11.74
C GLY A 48 5.00 23.26 11.25
N GLN A 49 4.43 22.66 10.20
CA GLN A 49 3.12 22.99 9.62
C GLN A 49 2.00 22.06 10.10
N PHE A 50 2.32 21.12 10.98
CA PHE A 50 1.32 20.22 11.56
C PHE A 50 0.27 21.00 12.35
N GLY A 51 -0.98 20.56 12.24
CA GLY A 51 -2.12 21.21 12.86
C GLY A 51 -2.54 22.53 12.24
N HIS A 52 -2.17 22.79 10.97
CA HIS A 52 -2.68 23.93 10.20
C HIS A 52 -3.41 23.45 8.95
N CYS A 53 -4.55 24.08 8.67
CA CYS A 53 -5.38 23.81 7.51
C CYS A 53 -4.68 24.26 6.22
N LEU A 54 -4.64 23.41 5.21
CA LEU A 54 -4.05 23.75 3.90
C LEU A 54 -4.91 24.70 3.07
N TYR A 55 -6.20 24.83 3.39
CA TYR A 55 -7.14 25.65 2.64
C TYR A 55 -7.20 27.09 3.17
N CYS A 56 -7.41 27.27 4.48
CA CYS A 56 -7.52 28.59 5.09
C CYS A 56 -6.26 29.03 5.87
N GLY A 57 -5.36 28.11 6.21
CA GLY A 57 -4.18 28.39 7.03
C GLY A 57 -4.44 28.47 8.54
N ASP A 58 -5.69 28.31 8.99
CA ASP A 58 -6.02 28.32 10.42
C ASP A 58 -5.55 27.05 11.14
N ARG A 59 -5.51 27.12 12.47
CA ARG A 59 -5.21 25.96 13.29
C ARG A 59 -6.35 24.94 13.26
N ILE A 60 -5.99 23.68 13.05
CA ILE A 60 -6.89 22.53 13.14
C ILE A 60 -7.10 22.21 14.62
N ASP A 61 -8.34 21.88 14.99
CA ASP A 61 -8.68 21.51 16.36
C ASP A 61 -7.91 20.24 16.80
N LEU A 62 -7.43 20.25 18.05
CA LEU A 62 -6.64 19.16 18.59
C LEU A 62 -7.45 17.88 18.73
N GLU A 63 -8.76 17.95 18.98
CA GLU A 63 -9.64 16.79 19.08
C GLU A 63 -9.72 16.05 17.74
N ARG A 64 -9.74 16.79 16.62
CA ARG A 64 -9.68 16.21 15.26
C ARG A 64 -8.33 15.60 14.96
N LEU A 65 -7.23 16.27 15.30
CA LEU A 65 -5.87 15.72 15.12
C LEU A 65 -5.62 14.47 15.97
N GLN A 66 -6.26 14.36 17.13
CA GLN A 66 -6.21 13.16 17.97
C GLN A 66 -7.02 12.00 17.36
N HIS A 67 -8.13 12.32 16.69
CA HIS A 67 -8.95 11.32 15.99
C HIS A 67 -8.28 10.87 14.68
N ASP A 68 -7.84 11.80 13.85
CA ASP A 68 -7.10 11.57 12.61
C ASP A 68 -5.92 12.56 12.49
N PRO A 69 -4.67 12.09 12.68
CA PRO A 69 -3.49 12.97 12.60
C PRO A 69 -3.08 13.29 11.16
N ALA A 70 -3.70 12.68 10.15
CA ALA A 70 -3.41 12.92 8.75
C ALA A 70 -4.31 13.99 8.11
N VAL A 71 -5.32 14.47 8.85
CA VAL A 71 -6.23 15.53 8.41
C VAL A 71 -5.47 16.80 8.03
N GLU A 72 -5.83 17.35 6.87
CA GLU A 72 -5.19 18.52 6.28
C GLU A 72 -6.10 19.75 6.17
N SER A 73 -7.39 19.57 6.50
CA SER A 73 -8.44 20.59 6.50
C SER A 73 -8.96 20.83 7.92
N CYS A 74 -9.44 22.04 8.19
CA CYS A 74 -10.19 22.32 9.41
C CYS A 74 -11.68 21.99 9.22
N ASP A 75 -12.41 21.85 10.32
CA ASP A 75 -13.84 21.53 10.33
C ASP A 75 -14.65 22.54 9.50
N MET A 76 -14.29 23.82 9.61
CA MET A 76 -14.89 24.91 8.83
C MET A 76 -14.74 24.75 7.31
N CYS A 77 -13.70 24.06 6.82
CA CYS A 77 -13.47 23.82 5.40
C CYS A 77 -13.97 22.46 4.91
N GLU A 78 -14.19 21.50 5.81
CA GLU A 78 -14.75 20.19 5.45
C GLU A 78 -16.28 20.21 5.40
N GLU A 79 -16.91 21.09 6.17
CA GLU A 79 -18.37 21.25 6.19
C GLU A 79 -18.92 22.14 5.03
N ASP A 80 -18.06 22.65 4.14
CA ASP A 80 -18.42 23.56 3.01
C ASP A 80 -18.24 22.92 1.61
#